data_AF-A0A8T4IXV6-F1
#
_entry.id   AF-A0A8T4IXV6-F1
#
_cell.length_a   1.000
_cell.length_b   1.000
_cell.length_c   1.000
_cell.angle_alpha   90.00
_cell.angle_beta   90.00
_cell.angle_gamma   90.00
#
_symmetry.space_group_name_H-M   'P 1'
#
loop_
_entity.id
_entity.type
_entity.pdbx_description
1 polymer ?
#
loop_
_entity_poly.entity_id
_entity_poly.type
_entity_poly.pdbx_seq_one_letter_code
_entity_poly.pdbx_strand_id
1 'polypeptide(L)' 'MAREELTRLTGNGNGTCGGEDCPNVYRTTSGSLVVQGSVSEAFTPPSGEALVEIPEAVLREAVRALGW' A
#
# COMPACT_ATOMS: atom_id res chain seq x y z
N MET A 1 -5.17 -8.61 -12.74
CA MET A 1 -4.71 -7.34 -13.34
C MET A 1 -3.21 -7.43 -13.51
N ALA A 2 -2.70 -6.90 -14.61
CA ALA A 2 -1.27 -6.89 -14.86
C ALA A 2 -0.63 -5.75 -14.04
N ARG A 3 0.64 -5.91 -13.62
CA ARG A 3 1.30 -4.91 -12.75
C ARG A 3 1.47 -3.56 -13.46
N GLU A 4 1.44 -3.56 -14.79
CA GLU A 4 1.50 -2.39 -15.66
C GLU A 4 0.25 -1.50 -15.56
N GLU A 5 -0.88 -2.02 -15.07
CA GLU A 5 -2.14 -1.29 -14.92
C GLU A 5 -2.24 -0.53 -13.57
N LEU A 6 -1.17 -0.56 -12.77
CA LEU A 6 -1.12 -0.03 -11.42
C LEU A 6 -0.22 1.21 -11.35
N THR A 7 -0.75 2.33 -10.85
CA THR A 7 0.08 3.51 -10.58
C THR A 7 0.63 3.44 -9.16
N ARG A 8 1.96 3.32 -9.00
CA ARG A 8 2.61 3.30 -7.67
C ARG A 8 2.58 4.70 -7.05
N LEU A 9 2.07 4.77 -5.84
CA LEU A 9 1.84 6.01 -5.10
C LEU A 9 2.98 6.37 -4.15
N THR A 10 3.79 5.39 -3.73
CA THR A 10 4.88 5.56 -2.76
C THR A 10 6.26 5.36 -3.41
N GLY A 11 7.33 5.77 -2.71
CA GLY A 11 8.72 5.53 -3.10
C GLY A 11 9.15 6.20 -4.41
N ASN A 12 8.59 7.38 -4.70
CA ASN A 12 8.90 8.20 -5.88
C ASN A 12 10.02 9.24 -5.60
N GLY A 13 10.75 9.11 -4.47
CA GLY A 13 11.89 9.97 -4.12
C GLY A 13 11.54 11.31 -3.45
N ASN A 14 10.27 11.60 -3.17
CA ASN A 14 9.84 12.79 -2.43
C ASN A 14 9.42 12.44 -0.99
N GLY A 15 9.96 13.17 0.00
CA GLY A 15 9.71 12.97 1.43
C GLY A 15 10.59 11.88 2.08
N THR A 16 10.25 11.49 3.31
CA THR A 16 10.93 10.43 4.10
C THR A 16 10.81 9.02 3.49
N CYS A 17 9.93 8.81 2.51
CA CYS A 17 9.81 7.57 1.73
C CYS A 17 10.86 7.46 0.61
N GLY A 18 12.14 7.66 0.93
CA GLY A 18 13.24 7.69 -0.04
C GLY A 18 13.99 6.36 -0.22
N GLY A 19 13.95 5.47 0.78
CA GLY A 19 14.84 4.30 0.88
C GLY A 19 14.12 2.96 0.98
N GLU A 20 13.07 2.73 0.20
CA GLU A 20 12.23 1.51 0.27
C GLU A 20 11.43 1.33 1.57
N ASP A 21 11.49 2.30 2.47
CA ASP A 21 10.87 2.21 3.79
C ASP A 21 9.34 2.28 3.79
N CYS A 22 8.67 2.44 2.63
CA CYS A 22 7.23 2.66 2.51
C CYS A 22 6.49 1.51 1.79
N PRO A 23 5.28 1.10 2.24
CA PRO A 23 4.54 0.03 1.61
C PRO A 23 4.23 0.42 0.18
N ASN A 24 4.21 -0.57 -0.71
CA ASN A 24 3.78 -0.34 -2.06
C ASN A 24 2.26 -0.16 -2.08
N VAL A 25 1.83 1.08 -2.21
CA VAL A 25 0.44 1.44 -2.46
C VAL A 25 0.29 1.70 -3.94
N TYR A 26 -0.69 1.07 -4.57
CA TYR A 26 -1.01 1.28 -5.97
C TYR A 26 -2.45 1.76 -6.12
N ARG A 27 -2.68 2.69 -7.04
CA ARG A 27 -4.02 3.03 -7.51
C ARG A 27 -4.37 2.18 -8.73
N THR A 28 -5.54 1.56 -8.70
CA THR A 28 -6.12 0.85 -9.83
C THR A 28 -6.85 1.81 -10.77
N THR A 29 -7.08 1.39 -12.01
CA THR A 29 -7.88 2.16 -12.98
C THR A 29 -9.34 2.33 -12.55
N SER A 30 -9.87 1.43 -11.71
CA SER A 30 -11.22 1.53 -11.14
C SER A 30 -11.32 2.45 -9.93
N GLY A 31 -10.22 3.10 -9.51
CA GLY A 31 -10.19 4.02 -8.38
C GLY A 31 -10.02 3.37 -7.01
N SER A 32 -9.81 2.04 -6.96
CA SER A 32 -9.46 1.33 -5.73
C SER A 32 -7.96 1.39 -5.45
N LEU A 33 -7.58 0.98 -4.23
CA LEU A 33 -6.18 0.85 -3.82
C LEU A 33 -5.79 -0.63 -3.69
N VAL A 34 -4.58 -0.95 -4.11
CA VAL A 34 -3.90 -2.21 -3.80
C VAL A 34 -2.75 -1.88 -2.86
N VAL A 35 -2.70 -2.53 -1.70
CA VAL A 35 -1.72 -2.25 -0.66
C VAL A 35 -0.90 -3.51 -0.38
N GLN A 36 0.42 -3.41 -0.48
CA GLN A 36 1.34 -4.49 -0.16
C GLN A 36 1.66 -4.51 1.35
N GLY A 37 1.57 -5.69 1.96
CA GLY A 37 1.97 -5.96 3.33
C GLY A 37 2.17 -7.47 3.57
N SER A 38 2.53 -7.83 4.80
CA SER A 38 2.68 -9.24 5.21
C SER A 38 1.32 -9.84 5.52
N VAL A 39 1.03 -11.08 5.10
CA VAL A 39 -0.25 -11.72 5.42
C VAL A 39 -0.39 -11.90 6.94
N SER A 40 -1.53 -11.50 7.50
CA SER A 40 -1.87 -11.64 8.92
C SER A 40 -2.81 -12.82 9.15
N GLU A 41 -2.61 -13.51 10.27
CA GLU A 41 -3.53 -14.54 10.78
C GLU A 41 -4.36 -14.05 11.97
N ALA A 42 -4.42 -12.73 12.20
CA ALA A 42 -5.12 -12.14 13.35
C ALA A 42 -6.60 -12.55 13.44
N PHE A 43 -7.25 -12.75 12.29
CA PHE A 43 -8.58 -13.37 12.17
C PHE A 43 -8.81 -13.89 10.75
N THR A 44 -9.88 -14.67 10.56
CA THR A 44 -10.27 -15.18 9.24
C THR A 44 -11.11 -14.14 8.51
N PRO A 45 -10.66 -13.59 7.37
CA PRO A 45 -11.47 -12.67 6.58
C PRO A 45 -12.51 -13.42 5.71
N PRO A 46 -13.50 -12.71 5.14
CA PRO A 46 -14.42 -13.26 4.15
C PRO A 46 -13.71 -13.89 2.94
N SER A 47 -14.43 -14.73 2.20
CA SER A 47 -13.89 -15.39 1.01
C SER A 47 -13.43 -14.36 -0.03
N GLY A 48 -12.18 -14.48 -0.49
CA GLY A 48 -11.58 -13.58 -1.47
C GLY A 48 -10.83 -12.38 -0.87
N GLU A 49 -10.84 -12.22 0.45
CA GLU A 49 -10.10 -11.18 1.16
C GLU A 49 -8.84 -11.73 1.83
N ALA A 50 -7.85 -10.86 2.06
CA ALA A 50 -6.64 -11.17 2.83
C ALA A 50 -6.37 -10.04 3.81
N LEU A 51 -6.00 -10.40 5.04
CA LEU A 51 -5.48 -9.44 6.01
C LEU A 51 -4.00 -9.23 5.75
N VAL A 52 -3.57 -7.96 5.73
CA VAL A 52 -2.16 -7.62 5.63
C VAL A 52 -1.74 -6.68 6.75
N GLU A 53 -0.55 -6.91 7.30
CA GLU A 53 0.07 -6.03 8.29
C GLU A 53 1.04 -5.07 7.61
N ILE A 54 0.96 -3.82 8.04
CA ILE A 54 1.80 -2.72 7.60
C ILE A 54 2.13 -1.92 8.86
N PRO A 55 3.41 -1.60 9.11
CA PRO A 55 3.76 -0.75 10.24
C PRO A 55 3.01 0.60 10.17
N GLU A 56 2.37 0.98 11.27
CA GLU A 56 1.48 2.17 11.33
C GLU A 56 2.19 3.44 10.86
N ALA A 57 3.40 3.69 11.37
CA ALA A 57 4.19 4.87 11.01
C ALA A 57 4.40 4.96 9.50
N VAL A 58 4.55 3.82 8.85
CA VAL A 58 4.82 3.76 7.43
C VAL A 58 3.55 4.01 6.60
N LEU A 59 2.41 3.46 7.03
CA LEU A 59 1.12 3.76 6.40
C LEU A 59 0.77 5.26 6.53
N ARG A 60 1.03 5.86 7.70
CA ARG A 60 0.83 7.31 7.92
C ARG A 60 1.69 8.15 6.98
N GLU A 61 2.95 7.80 6.83
CA GLU A 61 3.86 8.50 5.91
C GLU A 61 3.43 8.35 4.44
N ALA A 62 2.93 7.16 4.04
CA ALA A 62 2.38 6.96 2.71
C ALA A 62 1.15 7.85 2.44
N VAL A 63 0.22 7.95 3.40
CA VAL A 63 -0.95 8.85 3.31
C VAL A 63 -0.52 10.31 3.24
N ARG A 64 0.40 10.74 4.11
CA ARG A 64 0.97 12.10 4.12
C ARG A 64 1.63 12.45 2.78
N ALA A 65 2.43 11.54 2.23
CA ALA A 65 3.10 11.73 0.94
C ALA A 65 2.12 11.88 -0.22
N LEU A 66 0.91 11.32 -0.09
CA LEU A 66 -0.16 11.43 -1.07
C LEU A 66 -1.03 12.69 -0.92
N GLY A 67 -0.81 13.50 0.12
CA GLY A 67 -1.57 14.71 0.38
C GLY A 67 -3.03 14.44 0.76
N TRP A 68 -3.29 13.29 1.39
CA TRP A 68 -4.58 12.90 1.94
C TRP A 68 -4.73 13.29 3.41
#